data_AF-A0A843U2J3-F1
#
_entry.id   AF-A0A843U2J3-F1
#
_cell.length_a   1.000
_cell.length_b   1.000
_cell.length_c   1.000
_cell.angle_alpha   90.00
_cell.angle_beta   90.00
_cell.angle_gamma   90.00
#
_symmetry.space_group_name_H-M   'P 1'
#
loop_
_entity.id
_entity.type
_entity.pdbx_description
1 polymer ?
#
loop_
_entity_poly.entity_id
_entity_poly.type
_entity_poly.pdbx_seq_one_letter_code
_entity_poly.pdbx_strand_id
1 'polypeptide(L)'
;MLQERADVWWASLLRTRFEDDAVDVAWDEFVRLFRAKFVPEHIQDRMEQEFLSLAQGSMTVLEYEARFAELSKYAPHIVADECRKAKKFVMGLKPSLRTRLAAFDHHTLDEALSAACRKEGEMEQYLEEKKSSQKRPAATFQR
;
A
#
# COMPACT_ATOMS: atom_id res chain seq x y z
N MET A 1 -10.06 -1.06 -26.63
CA MET A 1 -11.36 -1.32 -25.97
C MET A 1 -11.65 -0.50 -24.71
N LEU A 2 -10.68 -0.08 -23.87
CA LEU A 2 -10.92 0.99 -22.87
C LEU A 2 -10.55 2.38 -23.42
N GLN A 3 -9.43 2.46 -24.14
CA GLN A 3 -8.88 3.69 -24.71
C GLN A 3 -9.87 4.38 -25.66
N GLU A 4 -10.36 3.70 -26.69
CA GLU A 4 -11.34 4.27 -27.64
C GLU A 4 -12.63 4.78 -26.97
N ARG A 5 -13.10 4.10 -25.91
CA ARG A 5 -14.29 4.54 -25.16
C ARG A 5 -14.00 5.75 -24.27
N ALA A 6 -12.79 5.84 -23.72
CA ALA A 6 -12.33 6.99 -22.95
C ALA A 6 -12.11 8.21 -23.86
N ASP A 7 -11.52 8.02 -25.04
CA ASP A 7 -11.25 9.08 -26.02
C ASP A 7 -12.56 9.71 -26.53
N VAL A 8 -13.54 8.86 -26.90
CA VAL A 8 -14.87 9.32 -27.35
C VAL A 8 -15.62 10.05 -26.22
N TRP A 9 -15.56 9.52 -24.99
CA TRP A 9 -16.16 10.19 -23.83
C TRP A 9 -15.50 11.55 -23.55
N TRP A 10 -14.17 11.61 -23.58
CA TRP A 10 -13.42 12.82 -23.27
C TRP A 10 -13.71 13.93 -24.28
N ALA A 11 -13.65 13.63 -25.57
CA ALA A 11 -14.01 14.57 -26.64
C ALA A 11 -15.49 15.02 -26.54
N SER A 12 -16.40 14.12 -26.15
CA SER A 12 -17.80 14.50 -25.91
C SER A 12 -17.95 15.42 -24.70
N LEU A 13 -17.17 15.20 -23.63
CA LEU A 13 -17.23 16.00 -22.41
C LEU A 13 -16.68 17.40 -22.64
N LEU A 14 -15.57 17.53 -23.39
CA LEU A 14 -15.02 18.83 -23.79
C LEU A 14 -16.06 19.68 -24.53
N ARG A 15 -16.66 19.16 -25.61
CA ARG A 15 -17.70 19.89 -26.35
C ARG A 15 -18.94 20.26 -25.53
N THR A 16 -19.38 19.39 -24.62
CA THR A 16 -20.67 19.59 -23.93
C THR A 16 -20.56 20.39 -22.65
N ARG A 17 -19.44 20.30 -21.93
CA ARG A 17 -19.24 20.93 -20.62
C ARG A 17 -18.31 22.15 -20.69
N PHE A 18 -17.35 22.13 -21.59
CA PHE A 18 -16.32 23.17 -21.70
C PHE A 18 -16.46 24.01 -22.98
N GLU A 19 -17.49 23.73 -23.81
CA GLU A 19 -17.88 24.45 -25.03
C GLU A 19 -16.82 24.52 -26.14
N ASP A 20 -15.60 24.04 -25.89
CA ASP A 20 -14.49 23.98 -26.83
C ASP A 20 -13.61 22.74 -26.57
N ASP A 21 -13.18 22.09 -27.66
CA ASP A 21 -12.25 20.96 -27.66
C ASP A 21 -10.81 21.39 -27.28
N ALA A 22 -10.54 22.70 -27.25
CA ALA A 22 -9.24 23.30 -26.90
C ALA A 22 -9.16 23.82 -25.45
N VAL A 23 -10.14 23.54 -24.57
CA VAL A 23 -10.04 23.94 -23.16
C VAL A 23 -8.93 23.18 -22.46
N ASP A 24 -7.97 23.93 -21.90
CA ASP A 24 -6.96 23.41 -20.97
C ASP A 24 -7.63 23.01 -19.66
N VAL A 25 -8.06 21.75 -19.59
CA VAL A 25 -8.57 21.16 -18.35
C VAL A 25 -7.37 20.83 -17.46
N ALA A 26 -7.33 21.42 -16.27
CA ALA A 26 -6.35 21.07 -15.25
C ALA A 26 -6.32 19.55 -15.03
N TRP A 27 -5.13 18.96 -14.95
CA TRP A 27 -4.96 17.51 -14.85
C TRP A 27 -5.76 16.88 -13.70
N ASP A 28 -5.84 17.56 -12.55
CA ASP A 28 -6.63 17.10 -11.40
C ASP A 28 -8.13 17.01 -11.70
N GLU A 29 -8.66 17.94 -12.51
CA GLU A 29 -10.06 17.93 -12.95
C GLU A 29 -10.31 16.81 -13.96
N PHE A 30 -9.38 16.55 -14.88
CA PHE A 30 -9.43 15.38 -15.77
C PHE A 30 -9.47 14.08 -14.94
N VAL A 31 -8.56 13.91 -13.99
CA VAL A 31 -8.49 12.72 -13.13
C VAL A 31 -9.79 12.53 -12.34
N ARG A 32 -10.35 13.63 -11.80
CA ARG A 32 -11.63 13.61 -11.08
C ARG A 32 -12.78 13.14 -11.97
N LEU A 33 -12.93 13.72 -13.16
CA LEU A 33 -13.99 13.37 -14.12
C LEU A 33 -13.81 11.93 -14.66
N PHE A 34 -12.57 11.54 -14.93
CA PHE A 34 -12.24 10.19 -15.40
C PHE A 34 -12.59 9.14 -14.35
N ARG A 35 -12.21 9.36 -13.08
CA ARG A 35 -12.56 8.47 -11.97
C ARG A 35 -14.07 8.38 -11.79
N ALA A 36 -14.78 9.51 -11.82
CA ALA A 36 -16.24 9.51 -11.71
C ALA A 36 -16.93 8.71 -12.84
N LYS A 37 -16.36 8.73 -14.05
CA LYS A 37 -16.93 8.03 -15.22
C LYS A 37 -16.58 6.54 -15.25
N PHE A 38 -15.34 6.19 -14.93
CA PHE A 38 -14.77 4.86 -15.20
C PHE A 38 -14.46 4.04 -13.96
N VAL A 39 -14.51 4.64 -12.76
CA VAL A 39 -14.37 3.94 -11.48
C VAL A 39 -15.70 4.08 -10.73
N PRO A 40 -16.65 3.16 -10.94
CA PRO A 40 -17.93 3.19 -10.26
C PRO A 40 -17.77 3.30 -8.74
N GLU A 41 -18.71 3.99 -8.08
CA GLU A 41 -18.70 4.20 -6.62
C GLU A 41 -18.51 2.89 -5.84
N HIS A 42 -19.25 1.83 -6.19
CA HIS A 42 -19.10 0.51 -5.55
C HIS A 42 -17.69 -0.10 -5.68
N ILE A 43 -16.92 0.25 -6.70
CA ILE A 43 -15.52 -0.18 -6.83
C ILE A 43 -14.63 0.65 -5.91
N GLN A 44 -14.88 1.96 -5.80
CA GLN A 44 -14.16 2.83 -4.87
C GLN A 44 -14.40 2.38 -3.42
N ASP A 45 -15.65 2.13 -3.06
CA ASP A 45 -16.03 1.60 -1.74
C ASP A 45 -15.31 0.29 -1.45
N ARG A 46 -15.27 -0.64 -2.44
CA ARG A 46 -14.56 -1.90 -2.28
C ARG A 46 -13.05 -1.69 -2.04
N MET A 47 -12.42 -0.78 -2.78
CA MET A 47 -10.99 -0.48 -2.62
C MET A 47 -10.71 0.19 -1.26
N GLU A 48 -11.62 1.06 -0.80
CA GLU A 48 -11.54 1.63 0.55
C GLU A 48 -11.66 0.54 1.62
N GLN A 49 -12.63 -0.37 1.51
CA GLN A 49 -12.76 -1.50 2.44
C GLN A 49 -11.53 -2.41 2.41
N GLU A 50 -10.94 -2.63 1.24
CA GLU A 50 -9.69 -3.37 1.10
C GLU A 50 -8.54 -2.64 1.81
N PHE A 51 -8.45 -1.32 1.69
CA PHE A 51 -7.46 -0.52 2.41
C PHE A 51 -7.64 -0.58 3.94
N LEU A 52 -8.89 -0.47 4.40
CA LEU A 52 -9.23 -0.50 5.83
C LEU A 52 -8.86 -1.86 6.45
N SER A 53 -9.11 -2.95 5.73
CA SER A 53 -8.79 -4.32 6.15
C SER A 53 -7.37 -4.79 5.77
N LEU A 54 -6.60 -3.98 5.04
CA LEU A 54 -5.26 -4.34 4.59
C LEU A 54 -4.34 -4.68 5.79
N ALA A 55 -3.72 -5.85 5.70
CA ALA A 55 -2.72 -6.32 6.63
C ALA A 55 -1.56 -6.96 5.86
N GLN A 56 -0.36 -6.93 6.43
CA GLN A 56 0.86 -7.48 5.84
C GLN A 56 0.71 -8.99 5.52
N GLY A 57 0.10 -9.76 6.43
CA GLY A 57 -0.08 -11.20 6.23
C GLY A 57 1.24 -11.92 5.97
N SER A 58 1.35 -12.60 4.82
CA SER A 58 2.56 -13.29 4.36
C SER A 58 3.46 -12.46 3.46
N MET A 59 3.08 -11.21 3.14
CA MET A 59 3.87 -10.31 2.32
C MET A 59 5.12 -9.86 3.07
N THR A 60 6.19 -9.61 2.33
CA THR A 60 7.29 -8.80 2.83
C THR A 60 6.80 -7.39 3.17
N VAL A 61 7.54 -6.66 4.01
CA VAL A 61 7.22 -5.27 4.34
C VAL A 61 7.13 -4.41 3.09
N LEU A 62 7.99 -4.64 2.09
CA LEU A 62 8.01 -3.86 0.85
C LEU A 62 6.80 -4.17 -0.05
N GLU A 63 6.40 -5.43 -0.18
CA GLU A 63 5.18 -5.80 -0.91
C GLU A 63 3.92 -5.23 -0.24
N TYR A 64 3.89 -5.25 1.10
CA TYR A 64 2.82 -4.64 1.87
C TYR A 64 2.76 -3.12 1.67
N GLU A 65 3.91 -2.43 1.69
CA GLU A 65 3.99 -1.00 1.41
C GLU A 65 3.49 -0.65 0.00
N ALA A 66 3.89 -1.41 -1.02
CA ALA A 66 3.42 -1.17 -2.38
C ALA A 66 1.88 -1.24 -2.48
N ARG A 67 1.26 -2.26 -1.86
CA ARG A 67 -0.20 -2.36 -1.78
C ARG A 67 -0.83 -1.26 -0.95
N PHE A 68 -0.19 -0.87 0.14
CA PHE A 68 -0.64 0.24 0.97
C PHE A 68 -0.68 1.54 0.18
N ALA A 69 0.40 1.86 -0.55
CA ALA A 69 0.50 3.06 -1.37
C ALA A 69 -0.55 3.06 -2.50
N GLU A 70 -0.80 1.92 -3.13
CA GLU A 70 -1.84 1.77 -4.15
C GLU A 70 -3.24 2.06 -3.59
N LEU A 71 -3.60 1.41 -2.48
CA LEU A 71 -4.94 1.45 -1.90
C LEU A 71 -5.22 2.74 -1.10
N SER A 72 -4.18 3.40 -0.58
CA SER A 72 -4.31 4.65 0.21
C SER A 72 -5.01 5.78 -0.57
N LYS A 73 -4.93 5.73 -1.91
CA LYS A 73 -5.57 6.70 -2.82
C LYS A 73 -7.10 6.69 -2.73
N TYR A 74 -7.68 5.61 -2.23
CA TYR A 74 -9.13 5.45 -2.06
C TYR A 74 -9.62 5.84 -0.67
N ALA A 75 -8.71 6.07 0.29
CA ALA A 75 -9.07 6.44 1.66
C ALA A 75 -8.24 7.65 2.16
N PRO A 76 -8.23 8.79 1.44
CA PRO A 76 -7.39 9.93 1.79
C PRO A 76 -7.70 10.50 3.19
N HIS A 77 -8.93 10.33 3.67
CA HIS A 77 -9.34 10.75 5.01
C HIS A 77 -8.69 9.93 6.14
N ILE A 78 -8.26 8.68 5.86
CA ILE A 78 -7.57 7.82 6.84
C ILE A 78 -6.07 8.18 6.92
N VAL A 79 -5.47 8.53 5.79
CA VAL A 79 -4.03 8.85 5.65
C VAL A 79 -3.79 10.34 5.43
N ALA A 80 -4.64 11.19 6.03
CA ALA A 80 -4.69 12.63 5.77
C ALA A 80 -3.38 13.39 6.09
N ASP A 81 -2.54 12.82 6.97
CA ASP A 81 -1.20 13.31 7.26
C ASP A 81 -0.23 12.15 7.44
N GLU A 82 1.07 12.47 7.45
CA GLU A 82 2.15 11.48 7.54
C GLU A 82 2.12 10.67 8.84
N CYS A 83 1.70 11.27 9.96
CA CYS A 83 1.61 10.58 11.24
C CYS A 83 0.46 9.56 11.25
N ARG A 84 -0.72 9.93 10.73
CA ARG A 84 -1.84 9.01 10.53
C ARG A 84 -1.49 7.89 9.56
N LYS A 85 -0.79 8.23 8.47
CA LYS A 85 -0.30 7.26 7.48
C LYS A 85 0.65 6.24 8.12
N ALA A 86 1.66 6.71 8.86
CA ALA A 86 2.60 5.87 9.59
C ALA A 86 1.88 4.96 10.60
N LYS A 87 0.97 5.52 11.39
CA LYS A 87 0.18 4.75 12.38
C LYS A 87 -0.65 3.65 11.72
N LYS A 88 -1.39 3.96 10.65
CA LYS A 88 -2.19 2.98 9.90
C LYS A 88 -1.30 1.90 9.28
N PHE A 89 -0.14 2.28 8.73
CA PHE A 89 0.84 1.32 8.21
C PHE A 89 1.31 0.34 9.29
N VAL A 90 1.76 0.84 10.45
CA VAL A 90 2.23 0.03 11.58
C VAL A 90 1.12 -0.88 12.11
N MET A 91 -0.13 -0.40 12.18
CA MET A 91 -1.27 -1.21 12.64
C MET A 91 -1.54 -2.43 11.75
N GLY A 92 -1.30 -2.30 10.44
CA GLY A 92 -1.47 -3.40 9.48
C GLY A 92 -0.26 -4.34 9.37
N LEU A 93 0.88 -4.03 9.99
CA LEU A 93 2.02 -4.95 10.04
C LEU A 93 1.67 -6.25 10.78
N LYS A 94 2.40 -7.33 10.44
CA LYS A 94 2.26 -8.61 11.12
C LYS A 94 2.55 -8.47 12.63
N PRO A 95 1.87 -9.23 13.51
CA PRO A 95 1.94 -9.01 14.96
C PRO A 95 3.35 -8.93 15.54
N SER A 96 4.28 -9.74 15.03
CA SER A 96 5.68 -9.76 15.50
C SER A 96 6.44 -8.46 15.23
N LEU A 97 6.15 -7.78 14.11
CA LEU A 97 6.73 -6.47 13.80
C LEU A 97 5.95 -5.36 14.49
N ARG A 98 4.62 -5.42 14.44
CA ARG A 98 3.73 -4.41 15.03
C ARG A 98 4.04 -4.16 16.50
N THR A 99 4.20 -5.21 17.32
CA THR A 99 4.51 -5.04 18.75
C THR A 99 5.84 -4.33 18.99
N ARG A 100 6.83 -4.54 18.10
CA ARG A 100 8.16 -3.93 18.23
C ARG A 100 8.17 -2.47 17.77
N LEU A 101 7.41 -2.16 16.72
CA LEU A 101 7.35 -0.81 16.14
C LEU A 101 6.36 0.10 16.87
N ALA A 102 5.24 -0.44 17.36
CA ALA A 102 4.24 0.36 18.09
C ALA A 102 4.75 0.92 19.44
N ALA A 103 5.93 0.47 19.89
CA ALA A 103 6.61 1.04 21.05
C ALA A 103 7.29 2.38 20.76
N PHE A 104 7.39 2.77 19.49
CA PHE A 104 8.04 4.01 19.05
C PHE A 104 7.03 4.87 18.29
N ASP A 105 7.15 6.18 18.48
CA ASP A 105 6.41 7.13 17.66
C ASP A 105 7.11 7.27 16.31
N HIS A 106 6.38 6.96 15.24
CA HIS A 106 6.80 7.17 13.86
C HIS A 106 6.01 8.36 13.30
N HIS A 107 6.71 9.43 12.92
CA HIS A 107 6.06 10.66 12.46
C HIS A 107 5.85 10.66 10.94
N THR A 108 6.54 9.77 10.22
CA THR A 108 6.43 9.62 8.76
C THR A 108 6.30 8.15 8.36
N LEU A 109 5.71 7.92 7.18
CA LEU A 109 5.65 6.56 6.63
C LEU A 109 7.05 5.99 6.38
N ASP A 110 7.99 6.82 5.91
CA ASP A 110 9.37 6.41 5.62
C ASP A 110 10.11 5.91 6.87
N GLU A 111 9.96 6.60 8.01
CA GLU A 111 10.52 6.16 9.29
C GLU A 111 9.97 4.78 9.70
N ALA A 112 8.65 4.60 9.59
CA ALA A 112 7.99 3.35 9.93
C ALA A 112 8.43 2.21 8.99
N LEU A 113 8.51 2.48 7.69
CA LEU A 113 8.92 1.54 6.65
C LEU A 113 10.37 1.07 6.88
N SER A 114 11.28 2.03 7.05
CA SER A 114 12.70 1.77 7.29
C SER A 114 12.90 0.93 8.56
N ALA A 115 12.17 1.24 9.64
CA ALA A 115 12.21 0.46 10.87
C ALA A 115 11.66 -0.96 10.67
N ALA A 116 10.57 -1.11 9.92
CA ALA A 116 9.93 -2.40 9.65
C ALA A 116 10.85 -3.31 8.81
N CYS A 117 11.45 -2.80 7.74
CA CYS A 117 12.39 -3.53 6.89
C CYS A 117 13.61 -4.03 7.68
N ARG A 118 14.23 -3.18 8.51
CA ARG A 118 15.35 -3.59 9.37
C ARG A 118 14.95 -4.74 10.29
N LYS A 119 13.79 -4.63 10.93
CA LYS A 119 13.32 -5.65 11.88
C LYS A 119 12.89 -6.94 11.19
N GLU A 120 12.38 -6.88 9.98
CA GLU A 120 12.08 -8.07 9.18
C GLU A 120 13.36 -8.83 8.82
N GLY A 121 14.38 -8.15 8.32
CA GLY A 121 15.67 -8.77 8.00
C GLY A 121 16.37 -9.39 9.21
N GLU A 122 16.40 -8.70 10.36
CA GLU A 122 16.94 -9.27 11.61
C GLU A 122 16.22 -10.56 12.03
N MET A 123 14.90 -10.63 11.85
CA MET A 123 14.11 -11.81 12.20
C MET A 123 14.37 -12.97 11.25
N GLU A 124 14.51 -12.71 9.95
CA GLU A 124 14.84 -13.73 8.95
C GLU A 124 16.20 -14.36 9.24
N GLN A 125 17.22 -13.55 9.49
CA GLN A 125 18.56 -14.02 9.87
C GLN A 125 18.51 -14.91 11.11
N TYR A 126 17.82 -14.48 12.17
CA TYR A 126 17.69 -15.28 13.38
C TYR A 126 17.00 -16.64 13.15
N LEU A 127 15.97 -16.67 12.29
CA LEU A 127 15.27 -17.90 11.94
C LEU A 127 16.15 -18.85 11.11
N GLU A 128 16.99 -18.31 10.23
CA GLU A 128 17.97 -19.08 9.46
C GLU A 128 19.05 -19.69 10.35
N GLU A 129 19.61 -18.91 11.29
CA GLU A 129 20.59 -19.38 12.28
C GLU A 129 20.04 -20.49 13.18
N LYS A 130 18.78 -20.38 13.60
CA LYS A 130 18.12 -21.46 14.36
C LYS A 130 17.94 -22.73 13.54
N LYS A 131 17.54 -22.60 12.26
CA LYS A 131 17.38 -23.74 11.36
C LYS A 131 18.72 -24.43 11.07
N SER A 132 19.81 -23.67 10.91
CA SER A 132 21.14 -24.23 10.68
C SER A 132 21.70 -24.94 11.92
N SER A 133 21.44 -24.39 13.12
CA SER A 133 21.84 -24.99 14.39
C SER A 133 21.11 -26.31 14.71
N GLN A 134 19.84 -26.44 14.31
CA GLN A 134 19.05 -27.68 14.49
C GLN A 134 19.42 -28.80 13.50
N LYS A 135 20.06 -28.48 12.37
CA LYS A 135 20.43 -29.46 11.33
C LYS A 135 21.76 -30.19 11.57
N ARG A 136 22.57 -29.81 12.57
CA ARG A 136 23.81 -30.53 12.88
C ARG A 136 23.48 -31.84 13.61
N PRO A 137 23.71 -33.03 13.02
CA PRO A 137 23.53 -34.28 13.75
C PRO A 137 24.62 -34.39 14.83
N ALA A 138 24.29 -34.99 15.96
CA ALA A 138 25.29 -35.47 16.91
C ALA A 138 26.17 -36.48 16.18
N ALA A 139 27.40 -36.09 15.84
CA ALA A 139 28.38 -37.01 15.29
C ALA A 139 28.71 -38.05 16.37
N THR A 140 28.12 -39.24 16.25
CA THR A 140 28.46 -40.40 17.07
C THR A 140 29.92 -40.75 16.80
N PHE A 141 30.78 -40.47 17.78
CA PHE A 141 32.15 -40.95 17.80
C PHE A 141 32.10 -42.45 18.17
N GLN A 142 32.26 -43.33 17.18
CA GLN A 142 32.56 -44.75 17.44
C GLN A 142 34.08 -44.92 17.51
N ARG A 143 34.51 -45.59 18.57
CA ARG A 143 35.89 -45.79 19.03
C ARG A 143 36.45 -47.11 18.54
#